data_AF-A0A1M6VTF7-F1
#
_entry.id   AF-A0A1M6VTF7-F1
#
_cell.length_a   1.000
_cell.length_b   1.000
_cell.length_c   1.000
_cell.angle_alpha   90.00
_cell.angle_beta   90.00
_cell.angle_gamma   90.00
#
_symmetry.space_group_name_H-M   'P 1'
#
loop_
_entity.id
_entity.type
_entity.pdbx_description
1 polymer ?
#
loop_
_entity_poly.entity_id
_entity_poly.type
_entity_poly.pdbx_seq_one_letter_code
_entity_poly.pdbx_strand_id
1 'polypeptide(L)'
;MRKLFTILALGCALGMVACGGGGKTVTRIDEKSTTDLSGKWNDTDSRLVAEEMITSCLHSAKIERVIGEMGRTPTIVIGKIRNKSHEHISVETFVKDMERTLLNSEAVDFVANSAERAELRNEVADQQGNATEETAKDLHQETGADWMLTGTINTIVDQEGGKSVIFYQVDLELTDLQSHKKLWMGDKKIKKFVSQDSVKL
;
A
#
# COMPACT_ATOMS: atom_id res chain seq x y z
N MET A 1 64.28 25.96 27.61
CA MET A 1 63.24 26.36 26.63
C MET A 1 63.14 25.47 25.39
N ARG A 2 64.19 24.74 24.96
CA ARG A 2 64.13 23.88 23.75
C ARG A 2 63.36 22.56 23.91
N LYS A 3 63.27 21.99 25.12
CA LYS A 3 62.55 20.73 25.40
C LYS A 3 61.05 20.90 25.68
N LEU A 4 60.61 22.10 26.07
CA LEU A 4 59.19 22.40 26.31
C LEU A 4 58.43 22.53 24.97
N PHE A 5 59.08 23.11 23.95
CA PHE A 5 58.53 23.19 22.60
C PHE A 5 58.43 21.81 21.91
N THR A 6 59.32 20.87 22.21
CA THR A 6 59.27 19.51 21.62
C THR A 6 58.13 18.68 22.20
N ILE A 7 57.79 18.88 23.48
CA ILE A 7 56.66 18.18 24.13
C ILE A 7 55.33 18.77 23.67
N LEU A 8 55.27 20.08 23.42
CA LEU A 8 54.07 20.73 22.86
C LEU A 8 53.84 20.35 21.38
N ALA A 9 54.92 20.15 20.60
CA ALA A 9 54.83 19.69 19.21
C ALA A 9 54.41 18.21 19.08
N LEU A 10 54.73 17.36 20.07
CA LEU A 10 54.30 15.95 20.08
C LEU A 10 52.88 15.77 20.63
N GLY A 11 52.38 16.70 21.45
CA GLY A 11 50.99 16.72 21.92
C GLY A 11 49.97 17.12 20.85
N CYS A 12 50.38 17.90 19.85
CA CYS A 12 49.53 18.27 18.71
C CYS A 12 49.41 17.18 17.63
N ALA A 13 50.24 16.13 17.66
CA ALA A 13 50.21 15.06 16.67
C ALA A 13 49.18 13.96 16.98
N LEU A 14 48.58 13.94 18.18
CA LEU A 14 47.53 12.98 18.55
C LEU A 14 46.09 13.51 18.35
N GLY A 15 45.92 14.73 17.80
CA GLY A 15 44.63 15.41 17.70
C GLY A 15 43.87 15.27 16.38
N MET A 16 44.30 14.43 15.43
CA MET A 16 43.69 14.33 14.09
C MET A 16 43.18 12.92 13.74
N VAL A 17 42.43 12.29 14.64
CA VAL A 17 41.49 11.22 14.25
C VAL A 17 40.10 11.58 14.78
N ALA A 18 39.61 12.73 14.35
CA ALA A 18 38.21 13.09 14.44
C ALA A 18 37.70 13.36 13.02
N CYS A 19 36.49 12.86 12.74
CA CYS A 19 35.68 13.11 11.55
C CYS A 19 35.92 12.21 10.33
N GLY A 20 35.93 10.89 10.53
CA GLY A 20 35.34 9.98 9.54
C GLY A 20 33.82 10.10 9.62
N GLY A 21 33.27 11.17 9.03
CA GLY A 21 31.85 11.50 9.08
C GLY A 21 30.99 10.31 8.69
N GLY A 22 30.05 9.96 9.57
CA GLY A 22 28.98 9.01 9.30
C GLY A 22 28.13 9.50 8.13
N GLY A 23 28.58 9.19 6.91
CA GLY A 23 27.79 9.38 5.71
C GLY A 23 26.62 8.42 5.76
N LYS A 24 25.40 8.94 5.57
CA LYS A 24 24.26 8.07 5.24
C LYS A 24 24.59 7.36 3.92
N THR A 25 24.97 6.10 3.99
CA THR A 25 25.15 5.27 2.81
C THR A 25 23.77 4.86 2.31
N VAL A 26 23.38 5.38 1.16
CA VAL A 26 22.13 5.02 0.49
C VAL A 26 22.45 4.00 -0.60
N THR A 27 22.07 2.75 -0.38
CA THR A 27 22.16 1.68 -1.38
C THR A 27 20.76 1.27 -1.80
N ARG A 28 20.57 1.05 -3.10
CA ARG A 28 19.33 0.45 -3.60
C ARG A 28 19.28 -1.00 -3.13
N ILE A 29 18.15 -1.37 -2.56
CA ILE A 29 17.81 -2.75 -2.19
C ILE A 29 16.64 -3.20 -3.06
N ASP A 30 16.46 -4.52 -3.16
CA ASP A 30 15.36 -5.12 -3.94
C ASP A 30 14.00 -4.72 -3.33
N GLU A 31 13.07 -4.26 -4.17
CA GLU A 31 11.70 -3.89 -3.78
C GLU A 31 10.89 -5.07 -3.20
N LYS A 32 11.28 -6.31 -3.51
CA LYS A 32 10.65 -7.53 -2.98
C LYS A 32 11.21 -7.95 -1.62
N SER A 33 12.31 -7.35 -1.19
CA SER A 33 12.93 -7.69 0.09
C SER A 33 12.16 -7.08 1.26
N THR A 34 11.83 -7.89 2.26
CA THR A 34 11.13 -7.41 3.47
C THR A 34 12.05 -6.52 4.30
N THR A 35 11.73 -5.23 4.39
CA THR A 35 12.55 -4.24 5.10
C THR A 35 11.74 -3.49 6.16
N ASP A 36 11.98 -3.83 7.44
CA ASP A 36 11.33 -3.20 8.58
C ASP A 36 12.31 -2.33 9.36
N LEU A 37 12.37 -1.03 9.02
CA LEU A 37 13.26 -0.08 9.70
C LEU A 37 12.61 0.60 10.90
N SER A 38 11.36 1.05 10.74
CA SER A 38 10.65 1.85 11.76
C SER A 38 9.59 1.07 12.53
N GLY A 39 9.27 -0.15 12.08
CA GLY A 39 8.12 -0.93 12.57
C GLY A 39 6.76 -0.35 12.16
N LYS A 40 6.73 0.71 11.34
CA LYS A 40 5.50 1.27 10.75
C LYS A 40 5.01 0.43 9.57
N TRP A 41 3.82 0.75 9.06
CA TRP A 41 3.35 0.22 7.79
C TRP A 41 4.34 0.54 6.66
N ASN A 42 4.67 -0.46 5.85
CA ASN A 42 5.56 -0.32 4.70
C ASN A 42 4.97 -0.91 3.41
N ASP A 43 5.75 -0.83 2.33
CA ASP A 43 5.43 -1.38 1.01
C ASP A 43 5.18 -2.90 1.05
N THR A 44 5.96 -3.61 1.87
CA THR A 44 5.84 -5.06 2.02
C THR A 44 4.52 -5.45 2.68
N ASP A 45 4.13 -4.76 3.76
CA ASP A 45 2.83 -4.98 4.41
C ASP A 45 1.69 -4.70 3.44
N SER A 46 1.77 -3.59 2.71
CA SER A 46 0.78 -3.19 1.70
C SER A 46 0.53 -4.30 0.69
N ARG A 47 1.61 -4.77 0.05
CA ARG A 47 1.54 -5.80 -0.97
C ARG A 47 1.04 -7.12 -0.41
N LEU A 48 1.58 -7.60 0.71
CA LEU A 48 1.19 -8.88 1.29
C LEU A 48 -0.27 -8.90 1.75
N VAL A 49 -0.74 -7.81 2.36
CA VAL A 49 -2.14 -7.69 2.77
C VAL A 49 -3.05 -7.66 1.56
N ALA A 50 -2.71 -6.90 0.51
CA ALA A 50 -3.49 -6.84 -0.71
C ALA A 50 -3.59 -8.21 -1.38
N GLU A 51 -2.45 -8.89 -1.59
CA GLU A 51 -2.37 -10.21 -2.20
C GLU A 51 -3.25 -11.24 -1.45
N GLU A 52 -3.10 -11.32 -0.13
CA GLU A 52 -3.84 -12.28 0.68
C GLU A 52 -5.34 -11.99 0.72
N MET A 53 -5.73 -10.72 0.88
CA MET A 53 -7.13 -10.33 1.00
C MET A 53 -7.90 -10.53 -0.31
N ILE A 54 -7.30 -10.16 -1.45
CA ILE A 54 -7.92 -10.39 -2.76
C ILE A 54 -8.01 -11.88 -3.05
N THR A 55 -6.95 -12.65 -2.80
CA THR A 55 -6.97 -14.11 -2.98
C THR A 55 -8.05 -14.76 -2.12
N SER A 56 -8.14 -14.38 -0.83
CA SER A 56 -9.17 -14.88 0.10
C SER A 56 -10.58 -14.54 -0.36
N CYS A 57 -10.78 -13.34 -0.92
CA CYS A 57 -12.07 -12.92 -1.47
C CYS A 57 -12.47 -13.79 -2.66
N LEU A 58 -11.59 -13.92 -3.65
CA LEU A 58 -11.88 -14.64 -4.90
C LEU A 58 -12.06 -16.14 -4.67
N HIS A 59 -11.31 -16.74 -3.74
CA HIS A 59 -11.37 -18.16 -3.40
C HIS A 59 -12.48 -18.49 -2.37
N SER A 60 -13.32 -17.51 -2.03
CA SER A 60 -14.47 -17.77 -1.18
C SER A 60 -15.49 -18.62 -1.93
N ALA A 61 -15.90 -19.75 -1.35
CA ALA A 61 -16.90 -20.64 -1.94
C ALA A 61 -18.21 -19.92 -2.35
N LYS A 62 -18.58 -18.84 -1.62
CA LYS A 62 -19.74 -18.03 -2.00
C LYS A 62 -19.47 -17.22 -3.27
N ILE A 63 -18.28 -16.64 -3.42
CA ILE A 63 -17.90 -15.87 -4.61
C ILE A 63 -17.79 -16.79 -5.82
N GLU A 64 -17.07 -17.91 -5.71
CA GLU A 64 -16.96 -18.90 -6.80
C GLU A 64 -18.32 -19.35 -7.31
N ARG A 65 -19.26 -19.65 -6.38
CA ARG A 65 -20.63 -20.02 -6.75
C ARG A 65 -21.36 -18.89 -7.47
N VAL A 66 -21.31 -17.66 -6.95
CA VAL A 66 -22.01 -16.53 -7.56
C VAL A 66 -21.44 -16.23 -8.96
N ILE A 67 -20.12 -16.30 -9.15
CA ILE A 67 -19.48 -16.16 -10.47
C ILE A 67 -19.99 -17.24 -11.42
N GLY A 68 -20.04 -18.50 -10.95
CA GLY A 68 -20.59 -19.62 -11.73
C GLY A 68 -22.05 -19.42 -12.13
N GLU A 69 -22.87 -18.85 -11.24
CA GLU A 69 -24.28 -18.54 -11.50
C GLU A 69 -24.47 -17.37 -12.50
N MET A 70 -23.54 -16.40 -12.54
CA MET A 70 -23.60 -15.27 -13.46
C MET A 70 -23.30 -15.65 -14.91
N GLY A 71 -22.53 -16.71 -15.15
CA GLY A 71 -22.17 -17.18 -16.50
C GLY A 71 -21.29 -16.20 -17.30
N ARG A 72 -20.74 -15.18 -16.63
CA ARG A 72 -19.79 -14.19 -17.17
C ARG A 72 -18.83 -13.73 -16.08
N THR A 73 -17.72 -13.13 -16.48
CA THR A 73 -16.79 -12.45 -15.57
C THR A 73 -17.50 -11.28 -14.89
N PRO A 74 -17.49 -11.18 -13.55
CA PRO A 74 -18.04 -10.03 -12.85
C PRO A 74 -17.06 -8.85 -12.91
N THR A 75 -17.60 -7.64 -12.90
CA THR A 75 -16.80 -6.41 -12.84
C THR A 75 -16.77 -5.86 -11.42
N ILE A 76 -15.58 -5.64 -10.87
CA ILE A 76 -15.36 -5.06 -9.55
C ILE A 76 -14.86 -3.63 -9.65
N VAL A 77 -15.33 -2.76 -8.76
CA VAL A 77 -14.71 -1.45 -8.50
C VAL A 77 -14.19 -1.38 -7.08
N ILE A 78 -13.00 -0.82 -6.89
CA ILE A 78 -12.47 -0.50 -5.56
C ILE A 78 -13.03 0.86 -5.18
N GLY A 79 -13.89 0.82 -4.17
CA GLY A 79 -14.43 2.01 -3.53
C GLY A 79 -13.46 2.59 -2.51
N LYS A 80 -14.00 3.39 -1.60
CA LYS A 80 -13.19 4.12 -0.63
C LYS A 80 -12.57 3.17 0.40
N ILE A 81 -11.25 3.17 0.48
CA ILE A 81 -10.49 2.62 1.61
C ILE A 81 -10.24 3.75 2.61
N ARG A 82 -10.66 3.57 3.86
CA ARG A 82 -10.50 4.60 4.91
C ARG A 82 -9.32 4.28 5.81
N ASN A 83 -8.35 5.18 5.86
CA ASN A 83 -7.32 5.15 6.90
C ASN A 83 -7.92 5.69 8.21
N LYS A 84 -8.05 4.82 9.21
CA LYS A 84 -8.43 5.12 10.60
C LYS A 84 -7.27 4.87 11.57
N SER A 85 -6.05 4.75 11.05
CA SER A 85 -4.86 4.58 11.87
C SER A 85 -4.40 5.90 12.49
N HIS A 86 -3.46 5.78 13.43
CA HIS A 86 -2.77 6.92 14.04
C HIS A 86 -1.60 7.43 13.17
N GLU A 87 -1.40 6.85 11.99
CA GLU A 87 -0.31 7.19 11.08
C GLU A 87 -0.77 7.53 9.66
N HIS A 88 0.10 8.21 8.93
CA HIS A 88 -0.14 8.51 7.52
C HIS A 88 0.22 7.29 6.66
N ILE A 89 -0.75 6.41 6.43
CA ILE A 89 -0.64 5.29 5.51
C ILE A 89 -0.94 5.77 4.09
N SER A 90 -0.08 5.42 3.14
CA SER A 90 -0.34 5.63 1.72
C SER A 90 -1.43 4.66 1.25
N VAL A 91 -2.69 5.06 1.44
CA VAL A 91 -3.86 4.28 1.00
C VAL A 91 -3.84 4.06 -0.50
N GLU A 92 -3.33 5.03 -1.27
CA GLU A 92 -3.20 4.93 -2.71
C GLU A 92 -2.31 3.75 -3.12
N THR A 93 -1.15 3.58 -2.46
CA THR A 93 -0.26 2.43 -2.70
C THR A 93 -0.99 1.11 -2.44
N PHE A 94 -1.71 1.03 -1.33
CA PHE A 94 -2.50 -0.16 -0.98
C PHE A 94 -3.61 -0.46 -1.98
N VAL A 95 -4.31 0.57 -2.46
CA VAL A 95 -5.31 0.43 -3.53
C VAL A 95 -4.66 -0.09 -4.81
N LYS A 96 -3.53 0.50 -5.24
CA LYS A 96 -2.81 0.07 -6.45
C LYS A 96 -2.29 -1.37 -6.35
N ASP A 97 -1.90 -1.81 -5.16
CA ASP A 97 -1.52 -3.21 -4.94
C ASP A 97 -2.71 -4.16 -5.10
N MET A 98 -3.88 -3.81 -4.54
CA MET A 98 -5.10 -4.58 -4.75
C MET A 98 -5.54 -4.62 -6.22
N GLU A 99 -5.46 -3.48 -6.93
CA GLU A 99 -5.77 -3.41 -8.37
C GLU A 99 -4.87 -4.36 -9.17
N ARG A 100 -3.57 -4.36 -8.88
CA ARG A 100 -2.61 -5.24 -9.54
C ARG A 100 -2.90 -6.71 -9.24
N THR A 101 -3.24 -7.06 -8.00
CA THR A 101 -3.60 -8.44 -7.64
C THR A 101 -4.89 -8.88 -8.34
N LEU A 102 -5.91 -8.02 -8.41
CA LEU A 102 -7.17 -8.31 -9.10
C LEU A 102 -6.92 -8.54 -10.60
N LEU A 103 -6.17 -7.64 -11.26
CA LEU A 103 -5.83 -7.77 -12.68
C LEU A 103 -5.08 -9.07 -12.98
N ASN A 104 -4.17 -9.50 -12.10
CA ASN A 104 -3.41 -10.74 -12.27
C ASN A 104 -4.22 -12.01 -11.99
N SER A 105 -5.40 -11.90 -11.36
CA SER A 105 -6.20 -13.07 -10.99
C SER A 105 -6.98 -13.66 -12.16
N GLU A 106 -7.24 -12.89 -13.22
CA GLU A 106 -8.08 -13.22 -14.39
C GLU A 106 -9.53 -13.67 -14.05
N ALA A 107 -9.90 -13.78 -12.77
CA ALA A 107 -11.19 -14.25 -12.31
C ALA A 107 -12.29 -13.18 -12.40
N VAL A 108 -11.89 -11.90 -12.46
CA VAL A 108 -12.78 -10.74 -12.42
C VAL A 108 -12.23 -9.63 -13.30
N ASP A 109 -13.13 -8.84 -13.88
CA ASP A 109 -12.77 -7.58 -14.52
C ASP A 109 -12.73 -6.48 -13.47
N PHE A 110 -11.90 -5.46 -13.70
CA PHE A 110 -11.79 -4.32 -12.80
C PHE A 110 -12.02 -3.02 -13.57
N VAL A 111 -12.80 -2.11 -12.98
CA VAL A 111 -12.99 -0.76 -13.51
C VAL A 111 -12.37 0.30 -12.61
N ALA A 112 -11.92 1.36 -13.26
CA ALA A 112 -11.36 2.55 -12.64
C ALA A 112 -12.26 3.09 -11.51
N ASN A 113 -11.61 3.60 -10.46
CA ASN A 113 -12.32 4.20 -9.34
C ASN A 113 -13.01 5.52 -9.74
N SER A 114 -13.78 6.13 -8.85
CA SER A 114 -14.56 7.33 -9.19
C SER A 114 -13.73 8.52 -9.66
N ALA A 115 -12.51 8.70 -9.12
CA ALA A 115 -11.65 9.81 -9.49
C ALA A 115 -11.04 9.58 -10.88
N GLU A 116 -10.50 8.40 -11.12
CA GLU A 116 -9.95 8.00 -12.42
C GLU A 116 -11.01 8.06 -13.53
N ARG A 117 -12.25 7.61 -13.24
CA ARG A 117 -13.34 7.72 -14.22
C ARG A 117 -13.69 9.17 -14.56
N ALA A 118 -13.53 10.11 -13.63
CA ALA A 118 -13.74 11.52 -13.94
C ALA A 118 -12.66 12.06 -14.87
N GLU A 119 -11.40 11.66 -14.67
CA GLU A 119 -10.28 12.01 -15.56
C GLU A 119 -10.46 11.38 -16.95
N LEU A 120 -10.83 10.11 -17.01
CA LEU A 120 -11.09 9.40 -18.27
C LEU A 120 -12.26 10.00 -19.05
N ARG A 121 -13.34 10.41 -18.38
CA ARG A 121 -14.44 11.11 -19.06
C ARG A 121 -13.99 12.44 -19.66
N ASN A 122 -13.15 13.19 -18.97
CA ASN A 122 -12.60 14.45 -19.49
C ASN A 122 -11.74 14.19 -20.73
N GLU A 123 -10.90 13.15 -20.68
CA GLU A 123 -10.06 12.72 -21.82
C GLU A 123 -10.91 12.29 -23.01
N VAL A 124 -11.94 11.45 -22.80
CA VAL A 124 -12.84 11.02 -23.87
C VAL A 124 -13.62 12.21 -24.46
N ALA A 125 -14.01 13.17 -23.63
CA ALA A 125 -14.68 14.40 -24.08
C ALA A 125 -13.73 15.28 -24.92
N ASP A 126 -12.47 15.43 -24.51
CA ASP A 126 -11.46 16.17 -25.28
C ASP A 126 -11.20 15.51 -26.64
N GLN A 127 -11.18 14.17 -26.69
CA GLN A 127 -10.98 13.43 -27.93
C GLN A 127 -12.16 13.53 -28.91
N GLN A 128 -13.39 13.87 -28.50
CA GLN A 128 -14.54 13.96 -29.41
C GLN A 128 -14.31 14.91 -30.59
N GLY A 129 -13.55 15.99 -30.38
CA GLY A 129 -13.24 16.96 -31.44
C GLY A 129 -11.94 16.68 -32.20
N ASN A 130 -11.14 15.72 -31.73
CA ASN A 130 -9.77 15.50 -32.18
C ASN A 130 -9.53 14.10 -32.78
N ALA A 131 -10.34 13.10 -32.40
CA ALA A 131 -10.26 11.74 -32.91
C ALA A 131 -11.04 11.57 -34.23
N THR A 132 -10.67 10.57 -35.02
CA THR A 132 -11.44 10.19 -36.22
C THR A 132 -12.75 9.51 -35.84
N GLU A 133 -13.77 9.57 -36.70
CA GLU A 133 -15.05 8.88 -36.48
C GLU A 133 -14.88 7.37 -36.21
N GLU A 134 -13.89 6.73 -36.83
CA GLU A 134 -13.61 5.30 -36.65
C GLU A 134 -13.03 4.96 -35.27
N THR A 135 -12.30 5.90 -34.64
CA THR A 135 -11.55 5.65 -33.39
C THR A 135 -12.15 6.31 -32.17
N ALA A 136 -13.02 7.31 -32.37
CA ALA A 136 -13.73 8.02 -31.31
C ALA A 136 -14.51 7.03 -30.42
N LYS A 137 -14.50 7.29 -29.12
CA LYS A 137 -15.24 6.50 -28.13
C LYS A 137 -16.59 7.15 -27.85
N ASP A 138 -17.62 6.33 -27.74
CA ASP A 138 -18.95 6.81 -27.39
C ASP A 138 -19.00 7.30 -25.94
N LEU A 139 -19.60 8.47 -25.75
CA LEU A 139 -19.90 8.99 -24.42
C LEU A 139 -20.96 8.12 -23.73
N HIS A 140 -20.85 7.97 -22.41
CA HIS A 140 -21.80 7.24 -21.56
C HIS A 140 -21.87 5.71 -21.80
N GLN A 141 -20.89 5.14 -22.49
CA GLN A 141 -20.74 3.68 -22.67
C GLN A 141 -19.72 3.09 -21.67
N GLU A 142 -19.58 3.67 -20.48
CA GLU A 142 -18.71 3.13 -19.42
C GLU A 142 -19.23 1.78 -18.92
N THR A 143 -18.34 0.79 -18.76
CA THR A 143 -18.67 -0.47 -18.11
C THR A 143 -19.09 -0.24 -16.66
N GLY A 144 -20.29 -0.67 -16.30
CA GLY A 144 -20.77 -0.64 -14.92
C GLY A 144 -20.15 -1.77 -14.09
N ALA A 145 -19.76 -1.45 -12.85
CA ALA A 145 -19.36 -2.48 -11.90
C ALA A 145 -20.57 -3.26 -11.37
N ASP A 146 -20.40 -4.57 -11.19
CA ASP A 146 -21.36 -5.43 -10.50
C ASP A 146 -21.18 -5.31 -8.98
N TRP A 147 -19.93 -5.32 -8.53
CA TRP A 147 -19.59 -5.35 -7.10
C TRP A 147 -18.64 -4.22 -6.75
N MET A 148 -18.69 -3.80 -5.49
CA MET A 148 -17.82 -2.78 -4.93
C MET A 148 -17.05 -3.35 -3.74
N LEU A 149 -15.73 -3.26 -3.80
CA LEU A 149 -14.83 -3.58 -2.70
C LEU A 149 -14.55 -2.31 -1.89
N THR A 150 -14.81 -2.34 -0.58
CA THR A 150 -14.53 -1.21 0.33
C THR A 150 -13.77 -1.70 1.55
N GLY A 151 -13.20 -0.78 2.33
CA GLY A 151 -12.46 -1.21 3.51
C GLY A 151 -11.97 -0.13 4.44
N THR A 152 -11.36 -0.57 5.52
CA THR A 152 -10.75 0.28 6.55
C THR A 152 -9.42 -0.27 7.01
N ILE A 153 -8.47 0.62 7.31
CA ILE A 153 -7.20 0.30 7.95
C ILE A 153 -7.22 0.92 9.35
N ASN A 154 -7.11 0.11 10.38
CA ASN A 154 -7.13 0.51 11.79
C ASN A 154 -5.79 0.18 12.44
N THR A 155 -5.42 0.95 13.46
CA THR A 155 -4.23 0.67 14.27
C THR A 155 -4.49 0.80 15.75
N ILE A 156 -3.84 -0.07 16.54
CA ILE A 156 -3.76 0.03 17.99
C ILE A 156 -2.27 0.07 18.36
N VAL A 157 -1.87 1.09 19.10
CA VAL A 157 -0.48 1.28 19.54
C VAL A 157 -0.44 1.14 21.05
N ASP A 158 0.47 0.29 21.54
CA ASP A 158 0.74 0.09 22.96
C ASP A 158 2.24 0.31 23.20
N GLN A 159 2.61 1.17 24.15
CA GLN A 159 4.00 1.55 24.41
C GLN A 159 4.30 1.61 25.89
N GLU A 160 5.38 0.95 26.31
CA GLU A 160 5.88 0.99 27.69
C GLU A 160 7.40 0.79 27.71
N GLY A 161 8.12 1.63 28.47
CA GLY A 161 9.54 1.42 28.77
C GLY A 161 10.47 1.28 27.55
N GLY A 162 10.27 2.06 26.49
CA GLY A 162 11.08 2.00 25.26
C GLY A 162 10.74 0.83 24.32
N LYS A 163 9.70 0.06 24.65
CA LYS A 163 9.10 -0.97 23.81
C LYS A 163 7.77 -0.46 23.29
N SER A 164 7.44 -0.83 22.06
CA SER A 164 6.12 -0.59 21.50
C SER A 164 5.62 -1.78 20.70
N VAL A 165 4.33 -2.04 20.81
CA VAL A 165 3.58 -2.97 19.97
C VAL A 165 2.66 -2.15 19.10
N ILE A 166 2.76 -2.34 17.78
CA ILE A 166 1.86 -1.73 16.81
C ILE A 166 1.07 -2.83 16.15
N PHE A 167 -0.25 -2.78 16.33
CA PHE A 167 -1.20 -3.70 15.73
C PHE A 167 -1.94 -2.99 14.60
N TYR A 168 -1.90 -3.58 13.41
CA TYR A 168 -2.65 -3.17 12.23
C TYR A 168 -3.79 -4.16 11.99
N GLN A 169 -4.94 -3.65 11.62
CA GLN A 169 -6.07 -4.44 11.14
C GLN A 169 -6.62 -3.80 9.87
N VAL A 170 -6.67 -4.57 8.80
CA VAL A 170 -7.28 -4.20 7.54
C VAL A 170 -8.55 -5.02 7.38
N ASP A 171 -9.68 -4.36 7.26
CA ASP A 171 -10.99 -4.98 7.03
C ASP A 171 -11.45 -4.61 5.62
N LEU A 172 -11.77 -5.62 4.80
CA LEU A 172 -12.32 -5.42 3.46
C LEU A 172 -13.69 -6.09 3.32
N GLU A 173 -14.55 -5.49 2.51
CA GLU A 173 -15.91 -5.95 2.28
C GLU A 173 -16.25 -5.84 0.79
N LEU A 174 -16.72 -6.93 0.20
CA LEU A 174 -17.23 -6.97 -1.17
C LEU A 174 -18.76 -6.95 -1.14
N THR A 175 -19.35 -5.95 -1.78
CA THR A 175 -20.80 -5.73 -1.77
C THR A 175 -21.36 -5.72 -3.19
N ASP A 176 -22.47 -6.41 -3.39
CA ASP A 176 -23.24 -6.36 -4.63
C ASP A 176 -23.88 -4.98 -4.82
N LEU A 177 -23.62 -4.30 -5.93
CA LEU A 177 -24.08 -2.92 -6.13
C LEU A 177 -25.59 -2.81 -6.33
N GLN A 178 -26.20 -3.83 -6.95
CA GLN A 178 -27.64 -3.81 -7.23
C GLN A 178 -28.49 -4.11 -5.98
N SER A 179 -28.10 -5.13 -5.21
CA SER A 179 -28.86 -5.63 -4.07
C SER A 179 -28.35 -5.14 -2.72
N HIS A 180 -27.19 -4.49 -2.68
CA HIS A 180 -26.48 -4.07 -1.47
C HIS A 180 -26.14 -5.20 -0.50
N LYS A 181 -26.16 -6.45 -0.96
CA LYS A 181 -25.80 -7.61 -0.14
C LYS A 181 -24.29 -7.72 -0.04
N LYS A 182 -23.79 -7.93 1.18
CA LYS A 182 -22.39 -8.30 1.38
C LYS A 182 -22.16 -9.71 0.83
N LEU A 183 -21.30 -9.81 -0.17
CA LEU A 183 -20.92 -11.06 -0.78
C LEU A 183 -19.79 -11.72 0.01
N TRP A 184 -18.81 -10.92 0.42
CA TRP A 184 -17.66 -11.35 1.21
C TRP A 184 -17.23 -10.28 2.20
N MET A 185 -16.65 -10.72 3.31
CA MET A 185 -15.97 -9.87 4.27
C MET A 185 -14.75 -10.64 4.79
N GLY A 186 -13.63 -9.94 4.92
CA GLY A 186 -12.42 -10.52 5.48
C GLY A 186 -11.63 -9.48 6.24
N ASP A 187 -10.71 -9.97 7.07
CA ASP A 187 -9.75 -9.14 7.77
C ASP A 187 -8.35 -9.72 7.71
N LYS A 188 -7.35 -8.84 7.74
CA LYS A 188 -5.95 -9.20 7.93
C LYS A 188 -5.36 -8.39 9.06
N LYS A 189 -4.63 -9.07 9.93
CA LYS A 189 -4.00 -8.51 11.13
C LYS A 189 -2.49 -8.63 11.02
N ILE A 190 -1.79 -7.54 11.34
CA ILE A 190 -0.33 -7.52 11.45
C ILE A 190 0.01 -6.99 12.85
N LYS A 191 0.95 -7.62 13.54
CA LYS A 191 1.41 -7.17 14.86
C LYS A 191 2.92 -7.05 14.83
N LYS A 192 3.43 -5.84 15.02
CA LYS A 192 4.85 -5.51 15.02
C LYS A 192 5.30 -5.13 16.43
N PHE A 193 6.40 -5.73 16.88
CA PHE A 193 7.07 -5.34 18.12
C PHE A 193 8.31 -4.52 17.77
N VAL A 194 8.49 -3.39 18.45
CA VAL A 194 9.60 -2.47 18.25
C VAL A 194 10.25 -2.23 19.61
N SER A 195 11.56 -2.39 19.69
CA SER A 195 12.36 -2.03 20.87
C SER A 195 13.47 -1.09 20.45
N GLN A 196 13.62 0.01 21.18
CA GLN A 196 14.83 0.83 21.08
C GLN A 196 15.87 0.24 22.02
N ASP A 197 16.75 -0.63 21.51
CA ASP A 197 18.00 -0.87 22.19
C ASP A 197 18.81 0.42 22.10
N SER A 198 19.06 1.04 23.24
CA SER A 198 19.97 2.18 23.31
C SER A 198 21.34 1.70 22.89
N VAL A 199 21.71 1.97 21.65
CA VAL A 199 23.09 1.85 21.19
C VAL A 199 23.90 2.79 22.09
N LYS A 200 24.58 2.22 23.08
CA LYS A 200 25.64 2.92 23.80
C LYS A 200 26.77 3.15 22.80
N LEU A 201 26.81 4.37 22.27
CA LEU A 201 27.99 4.94 21.62
C LEU A 201 29.13 5.09 22.64
#